data_AF-A0A0Q0T931-F1
#
_entry.id   AF-A0A0Q0T931-F1
#
_cell.length_a   1.000
_cell.length_b   1.000
_cell.length_c   1.000
_cell.angle_alpha   90.00
_cell.angle_beta   90.00
_cell.angle_gamma   90.00
#
_symmetry.space_group_name_H-M   'P 1'
#
loop_
_entity.id
_entity.type
_entity.pdbx_description
1 polymer ?
#
loop_
_entity_poly.entity_id
_entity_poly.type
_entity_poly.pdbx_seq_one_letter_code
_entity_poly.pdbx_strand_id
1 'polypeptide(L)'
;MLFAVSAAAVATGAYADGINQSGDKAGSTVYSAKGASLEVGGRAEARLSLKDGKAQDNSRVRLNFLGKAEINDSLYGVGFYEGEFTTNDQGTNASNNSLDNRYTYAGIGGTFGEVTYGKNDGALGVITDFTDIMSYHGNSAADKIAVADRVDNMLAYKGQFGDLGVKASFRFADRTENVVADKYEDNGKDGYSLSATYAFGDTGFNVGAGYADQDEQNEYMLAASYRMENLYFAGLFTDGEKAKDVDYTGYELAAGYKLGQAAFTATYNNAETAKETSADNFAIDATYYFKPNFRSYVSYNFNLLDSDKVGKVASEDELAIGLRYDF
;
A
#
# COMPACT_ATOMS: atom_id res chain seq x y z
N MET A 1 -16.77 5.40 4.94
CA MET A 1 -16.42 4.04 4.44
C MET A 1 -15.58 4.14 3.15
N LEU A 2 -14.53 4.99 3.13
CA LEU A 2 -13.73 5.29 1.92
C LEU A 2 -12.37 4.56 1.87
N PHE A 3 -12.05 3.76 2.90
CA PHE A 3 -10.75 3.09 3.07
C PHE A 3 -10.73 1.61 2.67
N ALA A 4 -11.73 1.13 1.92
CA ALA A 4 -11.69 -0.21 1.38
C ALA A 4 -12.38 -0.24 0.02
N VAL A 5 -11.61 0.06 -1.02
CA VAL A 5 -11.73 -0.72 -2.26
C VAL A 5 -10.47 -1.61 -2.31
N SER A 6 -10.12 -2.26 -1.20
CA SER A 6 -9.36 -3.49 -1.32
C SER A 6 -10.34 -4.55 -1.82
N ALA A 7 -9.87 -5.55 -2.54
CA ALA A 7 -10.68 -6.72 -2.92
C ALA A 7 -11.31 -7.46 -1.72
N ALA A 8 -11.07 -6.99 -0.49
CA ALA A 8 -11.68 -7.46 0.74
C ALA A 8 -12.95 -6.68 1.17
N ALA A 9 -13.48 -5.76 0.35
CA ALA A 9 -14.68 -4.98 0.67
C ALA A 9 -16.01 -5.77 0.53
N VAL A 10 -16.00 -7.07 0.83
CA VAL A 10 -17.18 -7.81 1.32
C VAL A 10 -16.70 -8.65 2.51
N ALA A 11 -16.64 -8.04 3.69
CA ALA A 11 -16.21 -8.72 4.89
C ALA A 11 -17.07 -8.32 6.09
N THR A 12 -18.34 -8.71 6.08
CA THR A 12 -19.05 -8.93 7.34
C THR A 12 -18.40 -10.14 8.02
N GLY A 13 -17.70 -9.94 9.14
CA GLY A 13 -17.09 -11.04 9.91
C GLY A 13 -15.75 -10.71 10.55
N ALA A 14 -15.01 -11.76 10.94
CA ALA A 14 -13.88 -11.74 11.87
C ALA A 14 -12.80 -10.67 11.62
N TYR A 15 -12.61 -10.14 10.41
CA TYR A 15 -11.62 -9.10 10.08
C TYR A 15 -12.24 -7.71 9.87
N ALA A 16 -13.16 -7.30 10.74
CA ALA A 16 -13.73 -5.94 10.72
C ALA A 16 -12.67 -4.81 10.75
N ASP A 17 -11.43 -5.13 11.15
CA ASP A 17 -10.28 -4.23 11.22
C ASP A 17 -9.43 -4.15 9.94
N GLY A 18 -9.79 -4.90 8.89
CA GLY A 18 -9.02 -5.06 7.64
C GLY A 18 -8.10 -6.28 7.65
N ILE A 19 -7.79 -6.83 6.46
CA ILE A 19 -6.77 -7.88 6.28
C ILE A 19 -5.38 -7.28 6.03
N ASN A 20 -5.31 -6.10 5.40
CA ASN A 20 -4.09 -5.33 5.16
C ASN A 20 -3.68 -4.57 6.42
N GLN A 21 -2.99 -5.25 7.33
CA GLN A 21 -2.77 -4.76 8.71
C GLN A 21 -1.90 -3.50 8.79
N SER A 22 -0.97 -3.32 7.84
CA SER A 22 -0.08 -2.17 7.74
C SER A 22 -0.80 -0.89 7.24
N GLY A 23 -1.95 -1.03 6.55
CA GLY A 23 -2.73 0.06 5.96
C GLY A 23 -3.36 1.01 6.98
N ASP A 24 -3.74 2.21 6.54
CA ASP A 24 -4.39 3.22 7.38
C ASP A 24 -5.83 2.83 7.73
N LYS A 25 -6.31 3.29 8.90
CA LYS A 25 -7.72 3.17 9.29
C LYS A 25 -8.44 4.50 8.99
N ALA A 26 -9.76 4.42 8.85
CA ALA A 26 -10.59 5.63 8.79
C ALA A 26 -10.38 6.48 10.05
N GLY A 27 -10.30 7.81 9.86
CA GLY A 27 -10.09 8.74 10.94
C GLY A 27 -11.35 9.01 11.77
N SER A 28 -11.20 9.90 12.74
CA SER A 28 -12.26 10.36 13.62
C SER A 28 -12.94 11.62 13.06
N THR A 29 -14.28 11.62 12.95
CA THR A 29 -15.02 12.82 12.54
C THR A 29 -14.94 13.91 13.61
N VAL A 30 -14.34 15.06 13.26
CA VAL A 30 -14.21 16.23 14.15
C VAL A 30 -15.19 17.35 13.81
N TYR A 31 -15.75 17.31 12.60
CA TYR A 31 -16.81 18.22 12.16
C TYR A 31 -17.77 17.50 11.21
N SER A 32 -19.07 17.74 11.37
CA SER A 32 -20.09 17.31 10.43
C SER A 32 -21.30 18.24 10.48
N ALA A 33 -21.59 18.94 9.37
CA ALA A 33 -22.78 19.75 9.23
C ALA A 33 -23.14 19.98 7.75
N LYS A 34 -24.44 19.99 7.44
CA LYS A 34 -24.99 20.33 6.11
C LYS A 34 -24.37 19.53 4.95
N GLY A 35 -24.17 18.22 5.14
CA GLY A 35 -23.57 17.35 4.11
C GLY A 35 -22.05 17.51 3.95
N ALA A 36 -21.40 18.34 4.76
CA ALA A 36 -19.95 18.46 4.82
C ALA A 36 -19.39 17.81 6.09
N SER A 37 -18.29 17.07 5.96
CA SER A 37 -17.58 16.43 7.07
C SER A 37 -16.07 16.62 6.99
N LEU A 38 -15.42 16.66 8.15
CA LEU A 38 -13.97 16.59 8.29
C LEU A 38 -13.62 15.45 9.25
N GLU A 39 -12.80 14.53 8.76
CA GLU A 39 -12.16 13.49 9.56
C GLU A 39 -10.68 13.82 9.74
N VAL A 40 -10.17 13.60 10.95
CA VAL A 40 -8.74 13.65 11.26
C VAL A 40 -8.33 12.25 11.66
N GLY A 41 -7.31 11.73 11.01
CA GLY A 41 -6.80 10.39 11.26
C GLY A 41 -5.28 10.33 11.18
N GLY A 42 -4.80 9.10 11.07
CA GLY A 42 -3.38 8.79 11.01
C GLY A 42 -3.00 7.82 12.12
N ARG A 43 -1.72 7.83 12.51
CA ARG A 43 -1.20 6.90 13.51
C ARG A 43 0.00 7.46 14.27
N ALA A 44 0.22 6.96 15.47
CA ALA A 44 1.54 6.93 16.09
C ALA A 44 1.97 5.46 16.19
N GLU A 45 3.03 5.11 15.47
CA GLU A 45 3.49 3.73 15.31
C GLU A 45 4.95 3.62 15.75
N ALA A 46 5.16 3.14 16.97
CA ALA A 46 6.49 2.84 17.49
C ALA A 46 6.99 1.53 16.87
N ARG A 47 8.21 1.53 16.31
CA ARG A 47 8.77 0.36 15.59
C ARG A 47 10.24 0.20 15.92
N LEU A 48 10.59 -0.89 16.58
CA LEU A 48 11.97 -1.33 16.77
C LEU A 48 12.32 -2.37 15.73
N SER A 49 13.35 -2.10 14.93
CA SER A 49 14.00 -3.07 14.03
C SER A 49 15.29 -3.59 14.66
N LEU A 50 15.52 -4.89 14.60
CA LEU A 50 16.73 -5.57 15.06
C LEU A 50 17.30 -6.44 13.94
N LYS A 51 18.52 -6.12 13.50
CA LYS A 51 19.34 -6.94 12.56
C LYS A 51 20.70 -7.18 13.17
N ASP A 52 21.20 -8.42 13.16
CA ASP A 52 22.47 -8.79 13.86
C ASP A 52 22.53 -8.29 15.33
N GLY A 53 21.38 -8.27 16.02
CA GLY A 53 21.26 -7.73 17.38
C GLY A 53 21.51 -6.23 17.52
N LYS A 54 21.53 -5.46 16.42
CA LYS A 54 21.65 -4.00 16.42
C LYS A 54 20.29 -3.38 16.22
N ALA A 55 19.94 -2.45 17.12
CA ALA A 55 18.65 -1.79 17.15
C ALA A 55 18.62 -0.55 16.23
N GLN A 56 17.53 -0.38 15.51
CA GLN A 56 17.18 0.84 14.79
C GLN A 56 15.75 1.26 15.14
N ASP A 57 15.57 2.56 15.41
CA ASP A 57 14.26 3.15 15.57
C ASP A 57 13.67 3.46 14.20
N ASN A 58 12.60 2.75 13.84
CA ASN A 58 11.83 2.96 12.61
C ASN A 58 10.47 3.60 12.91
N SER A 59 10.27 4.16 14.11
CA SER A 59 9.00 4.75 14.52
C SER A 59 8.55 5.86 13.57
N ARG A 60 7.23 5.97 13.37
CA ARG A 60 6.63 6.96 12.47
C ARG A 60 5.32 7.49 13.02
N VAL A 61 5.02 8.73 12.69
CA VAL A 61 3.70 9.33 12.90
C VAL A 61 3.10 9.66 11.54
N ARG A 62 1.81 9.40 11.36
CA ARG A 62 1.02 9.94 10.24
C ARG A 62 -0.06 10.84 10.79
N LEU A 63 -0.32 11.92 10.06
CA LEU A 63 -1.48 12.78 10.27
C LEU A 63 -2.16 12.96 8.93
N ASN A 64 -3.46 12.69 8.88
CA ASN A 64 -4.26 12.91 7.69
C ASN A 64 -5.57 13.65 7.98
N PHE A 65 -6.06 14.33 6.95
CA PHE A 65 -7.25 15.16 6.97
C PHE A 65 -8.09 14.83 5.75
N LEU A 66 -9.30 14.31 5.98
CA LEU A 66 -10.24 13.96 4.93
C LEU A 66 -11.45 14.89 5.00
N GLY A 67 -11.58 15.77 4.01
CA GLY A 67 -12.77 16.59 3.81
C GLY A 67 -13.69 15.95 2.76
N LYS A 68 -14.98 15.84 3.08
CA LYS A 68 -16.01 15.41 2.13
C LYS A 68 -17.17 16.40 2.13
N ALA A 69 -17.69 16.72 0.95
CA ALA A 69 -18.86 17.58 0.79
C ALA A 69 -19.85 16.94 -0.17
N GLU A 70 -21.01 16.57 0.33
CA GLU A 70 -22.16 16.13 -0.47
C GLU A 70 -22.69 17.29 -1.31
N ILE A 71 -22.85 17.07 -2.61
CA ILE A 71 -23.42 18.04 -3.55
C ILE A 71 -24.90 17.72 -3.76
N ASN A 72 -25.19 16.43 -3.99
CA ASN A 72 -26.52 15.84 -4.03
C ASN A 72 -26.41 14.33 -3.73
N ASP A 73 -27.53 13.61 -3.75
CA ASP A 73 -27.62 12.18 -3.40
C ASP A 73 -26.68 11.25 -4.19
N SER A 74 -26.19 11.70 -5.35
CA SER A 74 -25.36 10.91 -6.26
C SER A 74 -24.00 11.51 -6.56
N LEU A 75 -23.63 12.63 -5.93
CA LEU A 75 -22.42 13.39 -6.24
C LEU A 75 -21.82 14.07 -5.01
N TYR A 76 -20.51 13.97 -4.85
CA TYR A 76 -19.76 14.58 -3.75
C TYR A 76 -18.38 15.08 -4.21
N GLY A 77 -17.84 16.06 -3.50
CA GLY A 77 -16.44 16.48 -3.58
C GLY A 77 -15.62 15.88 -2.43
N VAL A 78 -14.33 15.66 -2.68
CA VAL A 78 -13.38 15.16 -1.68
C VAL A 78 -12.05 15.91 -1.75
N GLY A 79 -11.43 16.13 -0.60
CA GLY A 79 -10.06 16.63 -0.48
C GLY A 79 -9.33 15.84 0.61
N PHE A 80 -8.08 15.46 0.35
CA PHE A 80 -7.30 14.64 1.26
C PHE A 80 -5.84 15.08 1.31
N TYR A 81 -5.30 15.11 2.52
CA TYR A 81 -3.89 15.31 2.80
C TYR A 81 -3.43 14.25 3.80
N GLU A 82 -2.23 13.71 3.60
CA GLU A 82 -1.52 12.90 4.60
C GLU A 82 -0.03 13.26 4.61
N GLY A 83 0.49 13.49 5.82
CA GLY A 83 1.92 13.66 6.08
C GLY A 83 2.45 12.56 6.99
N GLU A 84 3.64 12.04 6.70
CA GLU A 84 4.40 11.14 7.57
C GLU A 84 5.61 11.87 8.17
N PHE A 85 5.84 11.67 9.47
CA PHE A 85 6.87 12.32 10.27
C PHE A 85 7.72 11.27 10.97
N THR A 86 9.04 11.45 10.96
CA THR A 86 10.01 10.54 11.59
C THR A 86 11.12 11.32 12.31
N THR A 87 11.92 10.63 13.10
CA THR A 87 13.12 11.17 13.76
C THR A 87 14.35 10.33 13.43
N ASN A 88 15.54 10.92 13.54
CA ASN A 88 16.81 10.24 13.37
C ASN A 88 17.91 10.89 14.23
N ASP A 89 17.77 10.76 15.54
CA ASP A 89 18.60 11.46 16.54
C ASP A 89 20.08 11.01 16.59
N GLN A 90 20.36 9.76 16.22
CA GLN A 90 21.72 9.18 16.22
C GLN A 90 22.50 9.41 17.54
N GLY A 91 21.79 9.31 18.67
CA GLY A 91 22.35 9.50 20.01
C GLY A 91 22.44 10.96 20.48
N THR A 92 21.92 11.92 19.71
CA THR A 92 21.87 13.34 20.08
C THR A 92 20.45 13.89 19.97
N ASN A 93 20.09 14.84 20.83
CA ASN A 93 18.80 15.54 20.71
C ASN A 93 18.85 16.51 19.52
N ALA A 94 18.53 16.00 18.34
CA ALA A 94 18.62 16.71 17.08
C ALA A 94 17.30 17.44 16.75
N SER A 95 17.39 18.52 15.98
CA SER A 95 16.22 19.06 15.31
C SER A 95 15.90 18.16 14.10
N ASN A 96 14.75 17.51 14.14
CA ASN A 96 14.31 16.59 13.10
C ASN A 96 13.37 17.31 12.12
N ASN A 97 13.79 17.44 10.86
CA ASN A 97 13.00 18.02 9.77
C ASN A 97 12.72 16.94 8.71
N SER A 98 11.98 15.91 9.12
CA SER A 98 11.57 14.80 8.26
C SER A 98 10.05 14.85 8.09
N LEU A 99 9.61 15.17 6.86
CA LEU A 99 8.21 15.22 6.45
C LEU A 99 8.10 14.64 5.03
N ASP A 100 7.28 13.60 4.88
CA ASP A 100 6.81 13.12 3.58
C ASP A 100 5.34 13.47 3.39
N ASN A 101 5.04 14.28 2.38
CA ASN A 101 3.68 14.54 1.93
C ASN A 101 3.24 13.35 1.06
N ARG A 102 2.65 12.36 1.72
CA ARG A 102 2.27 11.08 1.11
C ARG A 102 1.14 11.23 0.11
N TYR A 103 0.13 12.03 0.46
CA TYR A 103 -1.05 12.31 -0.37
C TYR A 103 -1.39 13.78 -0.36
N THR A 104 -1.69 14.32 -1.54
CA THR A 104 -2.12 15.70 -1.75
C THR A 104 -3.05 15.75 -2.95
N TYR A 105 -4.34 15.47 -2.75
CA TYR A 105 -5.29 15.40 -3.85
C TYR A 105 -6.65 16.02 -3.53
N ALA A 106 -7.36 16.34 -4.60
CA ALA A 106 -8.79 16.66 -4.57
C ALA A 106 -9.50 15.89 -5.69
N GLY A 107 -10.80 15.68 -5.53
CA GLY A 107 -11.58 14.91 -6.50
C GLY A 107 -13.07 15.10 -6.41
N ILE A 108 -13.75 14.43 -7.33
CA ILE A 108 -15.19 14.36 -7.43
C ILE A 108 -15.60 12.90 -7.60
N GLY A 109 -16.65 12.50 -6.89
CA GLY A 109 -17.15 11.13 -6.97
C GLY A 109 -18.66 11.07 -6.88
N GLY A 110 -19.20 9.90 -7.20
CA GLY A 110 -20.62 9.65 -7.28
C GLY A 110 -20.93 8.22 -7.70
N THR A 111 -22.11 8.00 -8.28
CA THR A 111 -22.56 6.67 -8.73
C THR A 111 -21.61 6.02 -9.75
N PHE A 112 -20.86 6.81 -10.51
CA PHE A 112 -19.93 6.32 -11.53
C PHE A 112 -18.54 5.95 -10.98
N GLY A 113 -18.28 6.15 -9.68
CA GLY A 113 -16.96 6.07 -9.07
C GLY A 113 -16.41 7.44 -8.67
N GLU A 114 -15.10 7.53 -8.48
CA GLU A 114 -14.39 8.72 -8.01
C GLU A 114 -13.17 8.98 -8.89
N VAL A 115 -12.97 10.25 -9.29
CA VAL A 115 -11.79 10.73 -10.01
C VAL A 115 -11.08 11.78 -9.18
N THR A 116 -9.76 11.68 -9.07
CA THR A 116 -8.91 12.63 -8.33
C THR A 116 -7.74 13.11 -9.18
N TYR A 117 -7.24 14.31 -8.88
CA TYR A 117 -5.94 14.81 -9.37
C TYR A 117 -5.05 15.23 -8.20
N GLY A 118 -3.75 14.99 -8.33
CA GLY A 118 -2.75 15.19 -7.29
C GLY A 118 -2.09 13.87 -6.90
N LYS A 119 -1.20 13.89 -5.89
CA LYS A 119 -0.51 12.67 -5.45
C LYS A 119 -1.50 11.72 -4.78
N ASN A 120 -1.81 10.61 -5.45
CA ASN A 120 -2.74 9.58 -5.01
C ASN A 120 -2.33 8.20 -5.54
N ASP A 121 -2.98 7.14 -5.08
CA ASP A 121 -2.66 5.77 -5.51
C ASP A 121 -3.08 5.51 -6.96
N GLY A 122 -2.22 4.78 -7.69
CA GLY A 122 -2.49 4.15 -8.97
C GLY A 122 -3.36 2.89 -8.82
N ALA A 123 -3.33 2.02 -9.84
CA ALA A 123 -4.25 0.89 -9.92
C ALA A 123 -3.73 -0.41 -9.28
N LEU A 124 -2.42 -0.61 -9.08
CA LEU A 124 -1.90 -1.93 -8.71
C LEU A 124 -1.83 -2.19 -7.20
N GLY A 125 -1.94 -1.16 -6.35
CA GLY A 125 -1.97 -1.33 -4.90
C GLY A 125 -3.04 -2.34 -4.42
N VAL A 126 -4.24 -2.30 -5.01
CA VAL A 126 -5.34 -3.23 -4.66
C VAL A 126 -5.11 -4.67 -5.12
N ILE A 127 -4.13 -4.89 -6.00
CA ILE A 127 -3.69 -6.22 -6.43
C ILE A 127 -2.60 -6.72 -5.48
N THR A 128 -1.65 -5.86 -5.09
CA THR A 128 -0.64 -6.21 -4.07
C THR A 128 -1.24 -6.43 -2.68
N ASP A 129 -2.38 -5.79 -2.38
CA ASP A 129 -3.17 -6.00 -1.16
C ASP A 129 -3.63 -7.46 -0.97
N PHE A 130 -3.57 -8.31 -2.00
CA PHE A 130 -3.90 -9.73 -1.84
C PHE A 130 -2.91 -10.42 -0.90
N THR A 131 -1.62 -10.09 -0.97
CA THR A 131 -0.56 -10.73 -0.16
C THR A 131 0.06 -9.82 0.88
N ASP A 132 -0.11 -8.49 0.77
CA ASP A 132 0.32 -7.50 1.77
C ASP A 132 -0.61 -7.48 3.01
N ILE A 133 -0.51 -8.53 3.84
CA ILE A 133 -1.39 -8.74 4.99
C ILE A 133 -0.70 -8.60 6.35
N MET A 134 0.62 -8.43 6.37
CA MET A 134 1.41 -8.41 7.61
C MET A 134 1.41 -7.01 8.24
N SER A 135 1.79 -6.94 9.51
CA SER A 135 1.90 -5.65 10.22
C SER A 135 3.16 -4.85 9.87
N TYR A 136 4.24 -5.51 9.43
CA TYR A 136 5.54 -4.86 9.17
C TYR A 136 6.29 -5.40 7.94
N HIS A 137 6.52 -6.72 7.87
CA HIS A 137 7.20 -7.38 6.73
C HIS A 137 6.21 -7.69 5.59
N GLY A 138 6.59 -8.57 4.65
CA GLY A 138 5.79 -8.88 3.46
C GLY A 138 5.92 -7.84 2.35
N ASN A 139 5.17 -8.01 1.26
CA ASN A 139 5.16 -7.11 0.10
C ASN A 139 6.58 -6.79 -0.44
N SER A 140 7.48 -7.78 -0.41
CA SER A 140 8.89 -7.62 -0.82
C SER A 140 9.19 -8.16 -2.22
N ALA A 141 8.21 -8.79 -2.88
CA ALA A 141 8.31 -9.34 -4.22
C ALA A 141 7.15 -8.89 -5.15
N ALA A 142 6.58 -7.73 -4.85
CA ALA A 142 5.50 -7.10 -5.60
C ALA A 142 5.78 -5.61 -5.80
N ASP A 143 6.95 -5.33 -6.40
CA ASP A 143 7.33 -3.97 -6.80
C ASP A 143 6.23 -3.33 -7.66
N LYS A 144 6.11 -2.01 -7.60
CA LYS A 144 5.14 -1.26 -8.41
C LYS A 144 5.84 -0.05 -9.01
N ILE A 145 5.72 0.15 -10.30
CA ILE A 145 6.20 1.35 -10.99
C ILE A 145 5.39 2.58 -10.52
N ALA A 146 5.96 3.78 -10.66
CA ALA A 146 5.41 4.99 -10.05
C ALA A 146 3.92 5.26 -10.36
N VAL A 147 3.48 5.13 -11.62
CA VAL A 147 2.08 5.33 -12.02
C VAL A 147 1.11 4.27 -11.49
N ALA A 148 1.63 3.09 -11.14
CA ALA A 148 0.89 1.97 -10.54
C ALA A 148 0.84 2.03 -9.00
N ASP A 149 1.89 2.59 -8.37
CA ASP A 149 1.99 2.80 -6.92
C ASP A 149 1.29 4.08 -6.48
N ARG A 150 2.04 5.16 -6.24
CA ARG A 150 1.52 6.45 -5.77
C ARG A 150 2.44 7.57 -6.22
N VAL A 151 1.92 8.45 -7.06
CA VAL A 151 2.70 9.53 -7.64
C VAL A 151 1.82 10.73 -7.98
N ASP A 152 2.41 11.91 -8.08
CA ASP A 152 1.72 13.17 -8.42
C ASP A 152 1.48 13.32 -9.92
N ASN A 153 1.05 14.52 -10.36
CA ASN A 153 0.78 14.83 -11.78
C ASN A 153 -0.07 13.74 -12.49
N MET A 154 -1.01 13.15 -11.75
CA MET A 154 -1.74 11.95 -12.14
C MET A 154 -3.23 12.13 -11.92
N LEU A 155 -4.02 11.69 -12.89
CA LEU A 155 -5.44 11.41 -12.73
C LEU A 155 -5.60 9.98 -12.25
N ALA A 156 -6.35 9.78 -11.17
CA ALA A 156 -6.67 8.46 -10.65
C ALA A 156 -8.19 8.27 -10.58
N TYR A 157 -8.66 7.10 -11.00
CA TYR A 157 -10.04 6.66 -11.00
C TYR A 157 -10.20 5.38 -10.19
N LYS A 158 -11.30 5.28 -9.44
CA LYS A 158 -11.78 4.04 -8.83
C LYS A 158 -13.30 3.92 -8.95
N GLY A 159 -13.79 2.72 -9.20
CA GLY A 159 -15.21 2.42 -9.29
C GLY A 159 -15.53 1.00 -8.81
N GLN A 160 -16.74 0.81 -8.30
CA GLN A 160 -17.26 -0.50 -7.87
C GLN A 160 -18.63 -0.71 -8.52
N PHE A 161 -18.78 -1.83 -9.24
CA PHE A 161 -19.97 -2.17 -10.02
C PHE A 161 -20.44 -3.59 -9.70
N GLY A 162 -21.30 -3.72 -8.69
CA GLY A 162 -21.63 -5.03 -8.13
C GLY A 162 -20.36 -5.67 -7.57
N ASP A 163 -20.04 -6.86 -8.05
CA ASP A 163 -18.86 -7.63 -7.63
C ASP A 163 -17.54 -7.22 -8.32
N LEU A 164 -17.60 -6.32 -9.31
CA LEU A 164 -16.44 -5.86 -10.08
C LEU A 164 -15.90 -4.54 -9.51
N GLY A 165 -14.69 -4.57 -8.98
CA GLY A 165 -13.90 -3.38 -8.66
C GLY A 165 -12.98 -3.02 -9.82
N VAL A 166 -12.87 -1.74 -10.15
CA VAL A 166 -11.95 -1.24 -11.19
C VAL A 166 -11.17 -0.03 -10.68
N LYS A 167 -9.88 0.03 -11.02
CA LYS A 167 -9.07 1.25 -10.87
C LYS A 167 -8.32 1.53 -12.17
N ALA A 168 -8.10 2.81 -12.44
CA ALA A 168 -7.28 3.25 -13.54
C ALA A 168 -6.54 4.54 -13.17
N SER A 169 -5.37 4.78 -13.74
CA SER A 169 -4.67 6.05 -13.62
C SER A 169 -3.98 6.43 -14.93
N PHE A 170 -3.76 7.74 -15.09
CA PHE A 170 -2.96 8.31 -16.17
C PHE A 170 -2.10 9.43 -15.59
N ARG A 171 -0.77 9.30 -15.70
CA ARG A 171 0.22 10.30 -15.29
C ARG A 171 0.68 11.09 -16.50
N PHE A 172 0.72 12.41 -16.37
CA PHE A 172 1.34 13.28 -17.37
C PHE A 172 2.85 13.35 -17.16
N ALA A 173 3.62 13.49 -18.25
CA ALA A 173 5.03 13.85 -18.17
C ALA A 173 5.17 15.25 -17.54
N ASP A 174 6.22 15.44 -16.74
CA ASP A 174 6.44 16.70 -16.02
C ASP A 174 7.15 17.70 -16.93
N ARG A 175 6.58 18.90 -17.03
CA ARG A 175 7.15 19.99 -17.83
C ARG A 175 8.55 20.39 -17.32
N THR A 176 9.50 20.52 -18.24
CA THR A 176 10.84 21.04 -18.01
C THR A 176 11.09 22.30 -18.84
N GLU A 177 12.08 23.10 -18.44
CA GLU A 177 12.44 24.35 -19.13
C GLU A 177 13.79 24.22 -19.83
N ASN A 178 13.79 24.39 -21.15
CA ASN A 178 15.02 24.46 -21.93
C ASN A 178 15.39 25.91 -22.19
N VAL A 179 16.18 26.49 -21.29
CA VAL A 179 16.57 27.91 -21.32
C VAL A 179 17.38 28.26 -22.58
N VAL A 180 18.13 27.31 -23.16
CA VAL A 180 18.97 27.55 -24.35
C VAL A 180 18.12 27.58 -25.62
N ALA A 181 17.15 26.69 -25.73
CA ALA A 181 16.26 26.60 -26.88
C ALA A 181 15.00 27.49 -26.76
N ASP A 182 14.84 28.22 -25.65
CA ASP A 182 13.69 29.09 -25.32
C ASP A 182 12.33 28.41 -25.54
N LYS A 183 12.19 27.19 -25.01
CA LYS A 183 10.96 26.39 -25.12
C LYS A 183 10.74 25.51 -23.88
N TYR A 184 9.50 25.08 -23.72
CA TYR A 184 9.15 24.01 -22.78
C TYR A 184 9.40 22.64 -23.41
N GLU A 185 9.87 21.71 -22.60
CA GLU A 185 9.98 20.27 -22.87
C GLU A 185 9.26 19.51 -21.74
N ASP A 186 9.37 18.19 -21.73
CA ASP A 186 8.93 17.36 -20.61
C ASP A 186 9.98 16.27 -20.32
N ASN A 187 9.82 15.55 -19.21
CA ASN A 187 10.74 14.51 -18.79
C ASN A 187 10.46 13.11 -19.38
N GLY A 188 9.46 12.97 -20.26
CA GLY A 188 9.05 11.69 -20.84
C GLY A 188 8.54 10.66 -19.82
N LYS A 189 8.08 11.10 -18.63
CA LYS A 189 7.60 10.20 -17.56
C LYS A 189 6.07 10.11 -17.49
N ASP A 190 5.39 10.23 -18.62
CA ASP A 190 3.98 9.86 -18.74
C ASP A 190 3.80 8.33 -18.66
N GLY A 191 2.60 7.91 -18.26
CA GLY A 191 2.30 6.49 -18.08
C GLY A 191 0.87 6.26 -17.65
N TYR A 192 0.48 5.00 -17.53
CA TYR A 192 -0.86 4.61 -17.12
C TYR A 192 -0.85 3.30 -16.33
N SER A 193 -1.91 3.08 -15.54
CA SER A 193 -2.16 1.79 -14.89
C SER A 193 -3.64 1.44 -14.89
N LEU A 194 -3.97 0.16 -14.96
CA LEU A 194 -5.34 -0.36 -14.85
C LEU A 194 -5.35 -1.62 -13.99
N SER A 195 -6.43 -1.81 -13.25
CA SER A 195 -6.68 -3.06 -12.54
C SER A 195 -8.16 -3.36 -12.43
N ALA A 196 -8.46 -4.65 -12.31
CA ALA A 196 -9.79 -5.16 -12.02
C ALA A 196 -9.71 -6.23 -10.94
N THR A 197 -10.67 -6.21 -10.02
CA THR A 197 -10.88 -7.25 -9.01
C THR A 197 -12.31 -7.75 -9.11
N TYR A 198 -12.49 -9.06 -8.98
CA TYR A 198 -13.80 -9.69 -9.04
C TYR A 198 -14.02 -10.58 -7.82
N ALA A 199 -15.07 -10.27 -7.06
CA ALA A 199 -15.52 -11.07 -5.93
C ALA A 199 -16.54 -12.11 -6.41
N PHE A 200 -16.33 -13.39 -6.09
CA PHE A 200 -17.30 -14.42 -6.44
C PHE A 200 -18.42 -14.49 -5.40
N GLY A 201 -19.21 -13.42 -5.29
CA GLY A 201 -20.28 -13.27 -4.31
C GLY A 201 -19.84 -13.69 -2.90
N ASP A 202 -20.64 -14.53 -2.25
CA ASP A 202 -20.39 -14.97 -0.86
C ASP A 202 -19.44 -16.18 -0.73
N THR A 203 -18.82 -16.63 -1.82
CA THR A 203 -17.95 -17.82 -1.79
C THR A 203 -16.64 -17.60 -1.03
N GLY A 204 -16.27 -16.34 -0.80
CA GLY A 204 -14.98 -15.97 -0.20
C GLY A 204 -13.81 -15.94 -1.19
N PHE A 205 -14.02 -16.31 -2.46
CA PHE A 205 -13.01 -16.21 -3.51
C PHE A 205 -12.98 -14.81 -4.14
N ASN A 206 -11.77 -14.29 -4.34
CA ASN A 206 -11.52 -13.10 -5.13
C ASN A 206 -10.39 -13.37 -6.13
N VAL A 207 -10.47 -12.74 -7.30
CA VAL A 207 -9.39 -12.69 -8.28
C VAL A 207 -9.11 -11.24 -8.66
N GLY A 208 -7.86 -10.96 -8.99
CA GLY A 208 -7.41 -9.64 -9.40
C GLY A 208 -6.41 -9.73 -10.54
N ALA A 209 -6.45 -8.76 -11.44
CA ALA A 209 -5.42 -8.57 -12.44
C ALA A 209 -5.18 -7.08 -12.68
N GLY A 210 -3.98 -6.71 -13.08
CA GLY A 210 -3.66 -5.35 -13.45
C GLY A 210 -2.44 -5.26 -14.36
N TYR A 211 -2.28 -4.09 -14.97
CA TYR A 211 -1.14 -3.77 -15.83
C TYR A 211 -0.78 -2.29 -15.67
N ALA A 212 0.50 -1.96 -15.85
CA ALA A 212 0.99 -0.60 -15.89
C ALA A 212 2.18 -0.44 -16.84
N ASP A 213 2.34 0.77 -17.36
CA ASP A 213 3.40 1.17 -18.29
C ASP A 213 3.78 2.62 -18.02
N GLN A 214 5.09 2.91 -17.96
CA GLN A 214 5.64 4.24 -17.77
C GLN A 214 7.10 4.29 -18.26
N ASP A 215 7.36 5.09 -19.29
CA ASP A 215 8.69 5.20 -19.92
C ASP A 215 9.27 3.82 -20.33
N GLU A 216 10.45 3.43 -19.84
CA GLU A 216 11.08 2.13 -20.12
C GLU A 216 10.65 1.02 -19.12
N GLN A 217 9.58 1.23 -18.36
CA GLN A 217 9.10 0.30 -17.34
C GLN A 217 7.68 -0.17 -17.65
N ASN A 218 7.42 -1.46 -17.47
CA ASN A 218 6.08 -2.03 -17.61
C ASN A 218 5.93 -3.25 -16.71
N GLU A 219 4.71 -3.57 -16.28
CA GLU A 219 4.43 -4.74 -15.45
C GLU A 219 2.97 -5.19 -15.54
N TYR A 220 2.72 -6.48 -15.39
CA TYR A 220 1.39 -7.03 -15.09
C TYR A 220 1.41 -7.81 -13.77
N MET A 221 0.25 -7.85 -13.11
CA MET A 221 0.03 -8.60 -11.89
C MET A 221 -1.20 -9.50 -12.01
N LEU A 222 -1.13 -10.69 -11.43
CA LEU A 222 -2.23 -11.64 -11.30
C LEU A 222 -2.33 -12.11 -9.85
N ALA A 223 -3.52 -12.03 -9.26
CA ALA A 223 -3.73 -12.39 -7.87
C ALA A 223 -5.01 -13.22 -7.69
N ALA A 224 -4.99 -14.11 -6.70
CA ALA A 224 -6.17 -14.82 -6.24
C ALA A 224 -6.13 -14.98 -4.73
N SER A 225 -7.29 -14.89 -4.09
CA SER A 225 -7.42 -15.12 -2.65
C SER A 225 -8.66 -15.92 -2.32
N TYR A 226 -8.59 -16.58 -1.17
CA TYR A 226 -9.69 -17.29 -0.57
C TYR A 226 -9.78 -16.93 0.91
N ARG A 227 -10.97 -16.49 1.33
CA ARG A 227 -11.26 -16.17 2.72
C ARG A 227 -12.48 -16.93 3.19
N MET A 228 -12.32 -17.70 4.26
CA MET A 228 -13.45 -18.39 4.88
C MET A 228 -13.28 -18.38 6.41
N GLU A 229 -14.33 -17.96 7.11
CA GLU A 229 -14.33 -17.79 8.57
C GLU A 229 -13.15 -16.93 9.05
N ASN A 230 -12.21 -17.55 9.77
CA ASN A 230 -11.04 -16.94 10.37
C ASN A 230 -9.75 -17.23 9.59
N LEU A 231 -9.85 -17.82 8.40
CA LEU A 231 -8.71 -18.19 7.56
C LEU A 231 -8.67 -17.34 6.28
N TYR A 232 -7.46 -17.00 5.85
CA TYR A 232 -7.17 -16.28 4.63
C TYR A 232 -5.97 -16.91 3.93
N PHE A 233 -6.06 -17.09 2.61
CA PHE A 233 -4.97 -17.50 1.75
C PHE A 233 -4.96 -16.65 0.49
N ALA A 234 -3.78 -16.31 0.00
CA ALA A 234 -3.62 -15.59 -1.26
C ALA A 234 -2.32 -15.93 -1.97
N GLY A 235 -2.34 -15.76 -3.29
CA GLY A 235 -1.15 -15.75 -4.13
C GLY A 235 -1.17 -14.55 -5.06
N LEU A 236 0.03 -14.04 -5.35
CA LEU A 236 0.27 -12.92 -6.25
C LEU A 236 1.47 -13.26 -7.14
N PHE A 237 1.34 -12.94 -8.42
CA PHE A 237 2.39 -13.01 -9.41
C PHE A 237 2.55 -11.64 -10.07
N THR A 238 3.78 -11.20 -10.24
CA THR A 238 4.18 -9.95 -10.88
C THR A 238 5.24 -10.25 -11.93
N ASP A 239 5.14 -9.65 -13.11
CA ASP A 239 6.13 -9.83 -14.17
C ASP A 239 6.17 -8.58 -15.06
N GLY A 240 7.37 -8.21 -15.51
CA GLY A 240 7.58 -6.97 -16.26
C GLY A 240 9.04 -6.60 -16.45
N GLU A 241 9.29 -5.35 -16.81
CA GLU A 241 10.61 -4.77 -17.00
C GLU A 241 10.77 -3.53 -16.12
N LYS A 242 11.87 -3.46 -15.35
CA LYS A 242 12.22 -2.32 -14.50
C LYS A 242 12.99 -1.23 -15.23
N ALA A 243 13.56 -1.55 -16.37
CA ALA A 243 14.24 -0.67 -17.31
C ALA A 243 14.41 -1.47 -18.60
N LYS A 244 14.92 -0.83 -19.66
CA LYS A 244 15.26 -1.52 -20.90
C LYS A 244 16.13 -2.75 -20.65
N ASP A 245 15.64 -3.91 -21.11
CA ASP A 245 16.29 -5.22 -20.99
C ASP A 245 16.59 -5.67 -19.53
N VAL A 246 15.85 -5.14 -18.54
CA VAL A 246 15.96 -5.51 -17.12
C VAL A 246 14.65 -6.14 -16.65
N ASP A 247 14.53 -7.45 -16.86
CA ASP A 247 13.38 -8.25 -16.43
C ASP A 247 13.20 -8.20 -14.89
N TYR A 248 11.95 -8.21 -14.44
CA TYR A 248 11.54 -8.40 -13.05
C TYR A 248 10.40 -9.40 -12.98
N THR A 249 10.56 -10.42 -12.14
CA THR A 249 9.52 -11.43 -11.91
C THR A 249 9.42 -11.67 -10.40
N GLY A 250 8.21 -11.60 -9.85
CA GLY A 250 7.94 -11.73 -8.42
C GLY A 250 6.78 -12.67 -8.12
N TYR A 251 6.90 -13.43 -7.04
CA TYR A 251 5.85 -14.32 -6.53
C TYR A 251 5.68 -14.09 -5.03
N GLU A 252 4.44 -13.96 -4.60
CA GLU A 252 4.09 -13.92 -3.19
C GLU A 252 3.01 -14.94 -2.84
N LEU A 253 3.17 -15.59 -1.69
CA LEU A 253 2.16 -16.41 -1.05
C LEU A 253 1.90 -15.86 0.35
N ALA A 254 0.63 -15.75 0.72
CA ALA A 254 0.23 -15.25 2.03
C ALA A 254 -0.81 -16.17 2.67
N ALA A 255 -0.65 -16.40 3.97
CA ALA A 255 -1.62 -17.11 4.80
C ALA A 255 -1.88 -16.32 6.09
N GLY A 256 -3.14 -16.23 6.50
CA GLY A 256 -3.56 -15.52 7.69
C GLY A 256 -4.58 -16.30 8.50
N TYR A 257 -4.48 -16.21 9.82
CA TYR A 257 -5.43 -16.81 10.75
C TYR A 257 -5.77 -15.85 11.89
N LYS A 258 -7.06 -15.71 12.21
CA LYS A 258 -7.52 -14.89 13.35
C LYS A 258 -8.04 -15.75 14.50
N LEU A 259 -7.52 -15.53 15.69
CA LEU A 259 -7.96 -16.17 16.93
C LEU A 259 -8.31 -15.11 17.98
N GLY A 260 -9.61 -14.82 18.13
CA GLY A 260 -10.07 -13.76 19.02
C GLY A 260 -9.54 -12.39 18.60
N GLN A 261 -8.77 -11.74 19.47
CA GLN A 261 -8.11 -10.45 19.21
C GLN A 261 -6.72 -10.59 18.58
N ALA A 262 -6.20 -11.82 18.41
CA ALA A 262 -4.92 -12.07 17.78
C ALA A 262 -5.10 -12.40 16.29
N ALA A 263 -4.22 -11.85 15.45
CA ALA A 263 -4.05 -12.23 14.05
C ALA A 263 -2.62 -12.74 13.85
N PHE A 264 -2.48 -13.84 13.13
CA PHE A 264 -1.20 -14.44 12.78
C PHE A 264 -1.10 -14.48 11.27
N THR A 265 0.03 -14.06 10.71
CA THR A 265 0.26 -14.14 9.27
C THR A 265 1.62 -14.75 8.97
N ALA A 266 1.71 -15.38 7.80
CA ALA A 266 2.95 -15.84 7.22
C ALA A 266 2.95 -15.49 5.73
N THR A 267 4.11 -15.06 5.22
CA THR A 267 4.29 -14.80 3.79
C THR A 267 5.58 -15.43 3.29
N TYR A 268 5.55 -15.85 2.03
CA TYR A 268 6.73 -16.17 1.25
C TYR A 268 6.79 -15.21 0.08
N ASN A 269 7.93 -14.54 -0.12
CA ASN A 269 8.11 -13.54 -1.17
C ASN A 269 9.43 -13.85 -1.90
N ASN A 270 9.37 -14.08 -3.20
CA ASN A 270 10.53 -14.34 -4.02
C ASN A 270 10.51 -13.45 -5.27
N ALA A 271 11.58 -12.71 -5.52
CA ALA A 271 11.72 -11.87 -6.70
C ALA A 271 13.07 -12.06 -7.38
N GLU A 272 13.04 -12.17 -8.70
CA GLU A 272 14.19 -12.12 -9.57
C GLU A 272 14.25 -10.76 -10.29
N THR A 273 15.42 -10.14 -10.31
CA THR A 273 15.70 -8.94 -11.10
C THR A 273 16.90 -9.24 -12.00
N ALA A 274 16.78 -9.01 -13.31
CA ALA A 274 17.80 -9.37 -14.29
C ALA A 274 18.29 -10.83 -14.18
N LYS A 275 17.36 -11.76 -13.89
CA LYS A 275 17.59 -13.20 -13.71
C LYS A 275 18.42 -13.60 -12.49
N GLU A 276 18.61 -12.67 -11.56
CA GLU A 276 19.26 -12.93 -10.28
C GLU A 276 18.24 -12.74 -9.15
N THR A 277 18.26 -13.64 -8.16
CA THR A 277 17.38 -13.54 -6.99
C THR A 277 17.72 -12.27 -6.21
N SER A 278 16.75 -11.36 -6.16
CA SER A 278 16.84 -10.03 -5.55
C SER A 278 16.10 -9.93 -4.22
N ALA A 279 15.13 -10.80 -4.00
CA ALA A 279 14.46 -11.01 -2.71
C ALA A 279 14.10 -12.50 -2.56
N ASP A 280 14.34 -13.08 -1.40
CA ASP A 280 13.85 -14.41 -1.03
C ASP A 280 13.59 -14.42 0.47
N ASN A 281 12.32 -14.23 0.85
CA ASN A 281 11.93 -13.92 2.22
C ASN A 281 10.81 -14.86 2.66
N PHE A 282 10.96 -15.44 3.85
CA PHE A 282 9.87 -16.05 4.58
C PHE A 282 9.64 -15.26 5.87
N ALA A 283 8.47 -14.66 6.03
CA ALA A 283 8.16 -13.85 7.20
C ALA A 283 6.96 -14.41 7.97
N ILE A 284 7.01 -14.27 9.30
CA ILE A 284 5.90 -14.59 10.20
C ILE A 284 5.62 -13.43 11.14
N ASP A 285 4.36 -13.21 11.51
CA ASP A 285 4.00 -12.25 12.54
C ASP A 285 2.86 -12.71 13.45
N ALA A 286 2.77 -12.02 14.59
CA ALA A 286 1.64 -12.07 15.49
C ALA A 286 1.27 -10.64 15.89
N THR A 287 0.00 -10.30 15.69
CA THR A 287 -0.56 -8.97 16.01
C THR A 287 -1.72 -9.12 16.97
N TYR A 288 -1.69 -8.39 18.09
CA TYR A 288 -2.74 -8.39 19.10
C TYR A 288 -3.47 -7.05 19.15
N TYR A 289 -4.79 -7.07 18.96
CA TYR A 289 -5.65 -5.90 18.92
C TYR A 289 -6.35 -5.69 20.27
N PHE A 290 -5.75 -4.89 21.15
CA PHE A 290 -6.37 -4.52 22.43
C PHE A 290 -7.69 -3.76 22.21
N LYS A 291 -7.69 -2.89 21.20
CA LYS A 291 -8.82 -2.12 20.69
C LYS A 291 -8.70 -2.01 19.16
N PRO A 292 -9.78 -1.65 18.45
CA PRO A 292 -9.73 -1.46 16.99
C PRO A 292 -8.63 -0.48 16.55
N ASN A 293 -8.29 0.49 17.39
CA ASN A 293 -7.30 1.54 17.15
C ASN A 293 -6.02 1.41 17.99
N PHE A 294 -5.81 0.31 18.72
CA PHE A 294 -4.59 0.11 19.50
C PHE A 294 -4.15 -1.35 19.48
N ARG A 295 -2.96 -1.59 18.91
CA ARG A 295 -2.41 -2.94 18.71
C ARG A 295 -0.90 -3.00 18.95
N SER A 296 -0.43 -4.18 19.33
CA SER A 296 1.00 -4.51 19.34
C SER A 296 1.28 -5.63 18.35
N TYR A 297 2.50 -5.68 17.82
CA TYR A 297 2.92 -6.77 16.95
C TYR A 297 4.39 -7.14 17.16
N VAL A 298 4.69 -8.38 16.81
CA VAL A 298 6.06 -8.89 16.64
C VAL A 298 6.13 -9.63 15.32
N SER A 299 7.17 -9.41 14.56
CA SER A 299 7.38 -10.04 13.26
C SER A 299 8.84 -10.42 13.06
N TYR A 300 9.09 -11.54 12.41
CA TYR A 300 10.43 -12.00 12.06
C TYR A 300 10.47 -12.33 10.57
N ASN A 301 11.47 -11.80 9.87
CA ASN A 301 11.76 -12.11 8.48
C ASN A 301 13.03 -12.95 8.39
N PHE A 302 12.87 -14.18 7.91
CA PHE A 302 13.97 -15.06 7.52
C PHE A 302 14.38 -14.68 6.09
N ASN A 303 15.55 -14.08 5.95
CA ASN A 303 16.12 -13.71 4.67
C ASN A 303 16.91 -14.90 4.11
N LEU A 304 16.41 -15.48 3.04
CA LEU A 304 16.91 -16.72 2.45
C LEU A 304 17.97 -16.47 1.36
N LEU A 305 18.32 -15.21 1.11
CA LEU A 305 19.39 -14.86 0.18
C LEU A 305 20.73 -15.41 0.65
N ASP A 306 21.54 -15.86 -0.32
CA ASP A 306 22.87 -16.39 -0.06
C ASP A 306 23.87 -15.25 0.21
N SER A 307 24.44 -15.23 1.41
CA SER A 307 25.42 -14.22 1.84
C SER A 307 26.67 -14.20 0.95
N ASP A 308 27.02 -15.31 0.31
CA ASP A 308 28.17 -15.38 -0.59
C ASP A 308 27.89 -14.67 -1.93
N LYS A 309 26.61 -14.49 -2.28
CA LYS A 309 26.18 -13.80 -3.52
C LYS A 309 25.87 -12.32 -3.29
N VAL A 310 25.09 -12.01 -2.24
CA VAL A 310 24.56 -10.66 -2.01
C VAL A 310 25.32 -9.89 -0.92
N GLY A 311 26.19 -10.58 -0.19
CA GLY A 311 26.91 -10.04 0.96
C GLY A 311 26.11 -10.12 2.26
N LYS A 312 26.82 -10.22 3.39
CA LYS A 312 26.26 -10.47 4.72
C LYS A 312 25.09 -9.54 5.08
N VAL A 313 25.25 -8.23 4.86
CA VAL A 313 24.24 -7.22 5.24
C VAL A 313 22.92 -7.40 4.47
N ALA A 314 22.99 -7.76 3.19
CA ALA A 314 21.81 -7.94 2.34
C ALA A 314 21.09 -9.27 2.61
N SER A 315 21.75 -10.23 3.25
CA SER A 315 21.20 -11.53 3.65
C SER A 315 20.85 -11.61 5.15
N GLU A 316 20.88 -10.49 5.90
CA GLU A 316 20.53 -10.51 7.32
C GLU A 316 19.01 -10.68 7.52
N ASP A 317 18.67 -11.47 8.54
CA ASP A 317 17.32 -11.56 9.09
C ASP A 317 16.92 -10.27 9.80
N GLU A 318 15.60 -10.05 9.97
CA GLU A 318 15.05 -8.89 10.68
C GLU A 318 13.99 -9.30 11.70
N LEU A 319 14.17 -8.87 12.95
CA LEU A 319 13.13 -8.88 13.98
C LEU A 319 12.55 -7.48 14.11
N ALA A 320 11.23 -7.36 14.01
CA ALA A 320 10.48 -6.13 14.22
C ALA A 320 9.52 -6.29 15.41
N ILE A 321 9.51 -5.30 16.31
CA ILE A 321 8.54 -5.18 17.41
C ILE A 321 7.87 -3.83 17.29
N GLY A 322 6.54 -3.79 17.34
CA GLY A 322 5.81 -2.54 17.20
C GLY A 322 4.60 -2.39 18.10
N LEU A 323 4.24 -1.12 18.28
CA LEU A 323 3.05 -0.68 19.01
C LEU A 323 2.42 0.47 18.22
N ARG A 324 1.18 0.27 17.78
CA ARG A 324 0.48 1.19 16.89
C ARG A 324 -0.80 1.70 17.53
N TYR A 325 -0.93 3.01 17.59
CA TYR A 325 -2.16 3.73 17.91
C TYR A 325 -2.68 4.42 16.65
N ASP A 326 -3.95 4.20 16.30
CA ASP A 326 -4.65 4.86 15.19
C ASP A 326 -5.54 6.00 15.75
N PHE A 327 -5.48 7.17 15.10
CA PHE A 327 -6.23 8.39 15.52
C PHE A 327 -7.68 8.41 14.98
#